data_AF-A0A923VGW1-F1
#
_entry.id   AF-A0A923VGW1-F1
#
_cell.length_a   1.000
_cell.length_b   1.000
_cell.length_c   1.000
_cell.angle_alpha   90.00
_cell.angle_beta   90.00
_cell.angle_gamma   90.00
#
_symmetry.space_group_name_H-M   'P 1'
#
loop_
_entity.id
_entity.type
_entity.pdbx_description
1 polymer ?
#
loop_
_entity_poly.entity_id
_entity_poly.type
_entity_poly.pdbx_seq_one_letter_code
_entity_poly.pdbx_strand_id
1 'polypeptide(L)'
;MRVNAKEPYSLVYSLVKHPYFGYLVELHAVQLTTFGNYSLLTQKIHSQTAEMFNVSEEDHAIVKLLDEFEAENIVKKFNKSKKPLRPRDFFIKYYNEELHEKHVRPYIEKRLVKILEKLKGKELFLAGKDSNHTHLRLEIPESKASILFHFRR
;
A
#
# COMPACT_ATOMS: atom_id res chain seq x y z
N MET A 1 7.09 -18.94 2.65
CA MET A 1 6.38 -19.25 3.90
C MET A 1 5.24 -18.24 4.06
N ARG A 2 4.14 -18.60 4.75
CA ARG A 2 2.99 -17.71 5.01
C ARG A 2 2.89 -17.46 6.51
N VAL A 3 2.30 -16.34 6.90
CA VAL A 3 2.07 -16.01 8.31
C VAL A 3 1.02 -16.97 8.87
N ASN A 4 1.26 -17.52 10.05
CA ASN A 4 0.32 -18.39 10.74
C ASN A 4 -0.58 -17.54 11.64
N ALA A 5 -1.85 -17.37 11.24
CA ALA A 5 -2.83 -16.61 12.00
C ALA A 5 -3.19 -17.22 13.37
N LYS A 6 -2.76 -18.46 13.65
CA LYS A 6 -2.92 -19.12 14.96
C LYS A 6 -1.77 -18.82 15.93
N GLU A 7 -0.64 -18.32 15.44
CA GLU A 7 0.49 -17.87 16.24
C GLU A 7 0.47 -16.34 16.39
N PRO A 8 1.15 -15.75 17.40
CA PRO A 8 1.18 -14.31 17.58
C PRO A 8 1.69 -13.56 16.34
N TYR A 9 0.87 -12.67 15.80
CA TYR A 9 1.21 -11.77 14.69
C TYR A 9 0.74 -10.35 14.98
N SER A 10 1.18 -9.40 14.18
CA SER A 10 0.73 -8.02 14.21
C SER A 10 0.38 -7.54 12.81
N LEU A 11 -0.60 -6.64 12.71
CA LEU A 11 -0.96 -5.97 11.47
C LEU A 11 -0.23 -4.62 11.41
N VAL A 12 0.57 -4.43 10.37
CA VAL A 12 1.39 -3.23 10.20
C VAL A 12 1.13 -2.59 8.85
N TYR A 13 0.96 -1.27 8.86
CA TYR A 13 1.00 -0.50 7.62
C TYR A 13 2.44 -0.19 7.25
N SER A 14 2.79 -0.38 5.99
CA SER A 14 4.14 -0.17 5.49
C SER A 14 4.13 0.60 4.18
N LEU A 15 5.03 1.58 4.06
CA LEU A 15 5.29 2.33 2.85
C LEU A 15 6.29 1.56 1.99
N VAL A 16 5.85 1.10 0.82
CA VAL A 16 6.62 0.26 -0.10
C VAL A 16 6.87 1.02 -1.41
N LYS A 17 8.10 0.95 -1.93
CA LYS A 17 8.43 1.56 -3.23
C LYS A 17 8.01 0.64 -4.37
N HIS A 18 6.88 0.95 -5.00
CA HIS A 18 6.38 0.26 -6.17
C HIS A 18 7.16 0.66 -7.44
N PRO A 19 7.50 -0.29 -8.34
CA PRO A 19 8.32 -0.02 -9.54
C PRO A 19 7.71 1.00 -10.51
N TYR A 20 6.38 1.10 -10.58
CA TYR A 20 5.68 2.00 -11.50
C TYR A 20 5.00 3.20 -10.83
N PHE A 21 4.71 3.13 -9.53
CA PHE A 21 3.79 4.07 -8.87
C PHE A 21 4.46 4.89 -7.77
N GLY A 22 5.76 4.69 -7.54
CA GLY A 22 6.44 5.30 -6.40
C GLY A 22 6.01 4.65 -5.09
N TYR A 23 5.94 5.45 -4.02
CA TYR A 23 5.59 4.92 -2.70
C TYR A 23 4.09 4.68 -2.56
N LEU A 24 3.73 3.46 -2.17
CA LEU A 24 2.38 3.05 -1.81
C LEU A 24 2.34 2.58 -0.36
N VAL A 25 1.16 2.66 0.24
CA VAL A 25 0.89 2.00 1.51
C VAL A 25 0.43 0.57 1.24
N GLU A 26 0.90 -0.38 2.03
CA GLU A 26 0.40 -1.74 2.08
C GLU A 26 0.08 -2.13 3.53
N LEU A 27 -0.88 -3.03 3.73
CA LEU A 27 -1.11 -3.68 5.02
C LEU A 27 -0.48 -5.06 5.01
N HIS A 28 0.31 -5.38 6.03
CA HIS A 28 0.96 -6.67 6.18
C HIS A 28 0.63 -7.29 7.54
N ALA A 29 0.36 -8.59 7.56
CA ALA A 29 0.52 -9.38 8.76
C ALA A 29 2.00 -9.73 8.91
N VAL A 30 2.54 -9.58 10.12
CA VAL A 30 3.94 -9.88 10.45
C VAL A 30 3.94 -10.85 11.62
N GLN A 31 4.57 -12.01 11.44
CA GLN A 31 4.71 -12.97 12.52
C GLN A 31 5.60 -12.38 13.62
N LEU A 32 5.21 -12.53 14.88
CA LEU A 32 6.04 -12.16 16.01
C LEU A 32 6.96 -13.31 16.38
N THR A 33 8.17 -12.97 16.79
CA THR A 33 9.10 -13.91 17.43
C THR A 33 8.59 -14.31 18.82
N THR A 34 9.21 -15.32 19.43
CA THR A 34 8.90 -15.75 20.82
C THR A 34 9.07 -14.63 21.85
N PHE A 35 9.88 -13.61 21.55
CA PHE A 35 10.10 -12.43 22.39
C PHE A 35 9.18 -11.25 22.05
N GLY A 36 8.22 -11.43 21.13
CA GLY A 36 7.28 -10.38 20.73
C GLY A 36 7.80 -9.39 19.69
N ASN A 37 9.05 -9.51 19.23
CA ASN A 37 9.61 -8.65 18.17
C ASN A 37 9.06 -9.05 16.79
N TYR A 38 8.95 -8.08 15.88
CA TYR A 38 8.64 -8.33 14.47
C TYR A 38 9.68 -9.24 13.81
N SER A 39 9.22 -10.26 13.08
CA SER A 39 10.08 -11.09 12.24
C SER A 39 10.09 -10.61 10.78
N LEU A 40 10.91 -11.26 9.95
CA LEU A 40 10.90 -11.07 8.49
C LEU A 40 9.80 -11.87 7.77
N LEU A 41 9.05 -12.71 8.51
CA LEU A 41 7.94 -13.45 7.92
C LEU A 41 6.72 -12.54 7.86
N THR A 42 6.49 -11.97 6.68
CA THR A 42 5.36 -11.09 6.41
C THR A 42 4.45 -11.65 5.33
N GLN A 43 3.20 -11.23 5.36
CA GLN A 43 2.22 -11.52 4.33
C GLN A 43 1.35 -10.29 4.10
N LYS A 44 1.31 -9.84 2.83
CA LYS A 44 0.40 -8.76 2.42
C LYS A 44 -1.05 -9.19 2.62
N ILE A 45 -1.85 -8.29 3.17
CA ILE A 45 -3.27 -8.50 3.44
C ILE A 45 -4.10 -7.83 2.34
N HIS A 46 -4.91 -8.64 1.68
CA HIS A 46 -5.93 -8.21 0.74
C HIS A 46 -7.32 -8.30 1.38
N SER A 47 -8.30 -7.60 0.83
CA SER A 47 -9.67 -7.60 1.34
C SER A 47 -10.27 -9.01 1.36
N GLN A 48 -9.93 -9.84 0.37
CA GLN A 48 -10.35 -11.24 0.27
C GLN A 48 -9.76 -12.14 1.36
N THR A 49 -8.61 -11.76 1.92
CA THR A 49 -7.90 -12.54 2.94
C THR A 49 -8.00 -11.94 4.34
N ALA A 50 -8.58 -10.74 4.47
CA ALA A 50 -8.63 -9.97 5.70
C ALA A 50 -9.35 -10.70 6.85
N GLU A 51 -10.38 -11.49 6.51
CA GLU A 51 -11.14 -12.29 7.49
C GLU A 51 -10.27 -13.33 8.22
N MET A 52 -9.18 -13.79 7.60
CA MET A 52 -8.25 -14.73 8.24
C MET A 52 -7.36 -14.09 9.31
N PHE A 53 -7.30 -12.75 9.37
CA PHE A 53 -6.33 -12.02 10.20
C PHE A 53 -6.98 -11.01 11.15
N ASN A 54 -8.24 -11.25 11.56
CA ASN A 54 -8.97 -10.42 12.54
C ASN A 54 -8.86 -8.91 12.27
N VAL A 55 -8.86 -8.53 10.99
CA VAL A 55 -8.71 -7.14 10.56
C VAL A 55 -9.95 -6.35 11.00
N SER A 56 -9.75 -5.19 11.64
CA SER A 56 -10.86 -4.34 12.09
C SER A 56 -11.69 -3.84 10.90
N GLU A 57 -12.95 -3.43 11.13
CA GLU A 57 -13.80 -2.86 10.07
C GLU A 57 -13.18 -1.61 9.42
N GLU A 58 -12.52 -0.77 10.23
CA GLU A 58 -11.80 0.41 9.76
C GLU A 58 -10.64 0.03 8.83
N ASP A 59 -9.81 -0.93 9.24
CA ASP A 59 -8.67 -1.40 8.47
C ASP A 59 -9.14 -2.12 7.20
N HIS A 60 -10.26 -2.85 7.26
CA HIS A 60 -10.85 -3.49 6.10
C HIS A 60 -11.29 -2.46 5.04
N ALA A 61 -11.84 -1.32 5.46
CA ALA A 61 -12.16 -0.22 4.55
C ALA A 61 -10.90 0.38 3.90
N ILE A 62 -9.79 0.47 4.63
CA ILE A 62 -8.49 0.90 4.08
C ILE A 62 -7.97 -0.14 3.09
N VAL A 63 -7.95 -1.42 3.45
CA VAL A 63 -7.47 -2.52 2.60
C VAL A 63 -8.22 -2.57 1.27
N LYS A 64 -9.53 -2.31 1.25
CA LYS A 64 -10.30 -2.20 0.00
C LYS A 64 -9.76 -1.12 -0.94
N LEU A 65 -9.32 0.02 -0.41
CA LEU A 65 -8.67 1.08 -1.20
C LEU A 65 -7.28 0.65 -1.67
N LEU A 66 -6.52 -0.05 -0.82
CA LEU A 66 -5.19 -0.55 -1.16
C LEU A 66 -5.25 -1.58 -2.29
N ASP A 67 -6.25 -2.45 -2.28
CA ASP A 67 -6.44 -3.45 -3.34
C ASP A 67 -6.65 -2.80 -4.71
N GLU A 68 -7.16 -1.56 -4.79
CA GLU A 68 -7.29 -0.84 -6.07
C GLU A 68 -5.95 -0.54 -6.74
N PHE A 69 -4.84 -0.62 -6.01
CA PHE A 69 -3.49 -0.46 -6.53
C PHE A 69 -2.88 -1.76 -7.05
N GLU A 70 -3.52 -2.92 -6.81
CA GLU A 70 -3.05 -4.19 -7.33
C GLU A 70 -2.98 -4.17 -8.85
N ALA A 71 -1.94 -4.80 -9.38
CA ALA A 71 -1.64 -4.83 -10.79
C ALA A 71 -2.86 -5.24 -11.63
N GLU A 72 -3.61 -6.25 -11.19
CA GLU A 72 -4.84 -6.72 -11.83
C GLU A 72 -5.96 -5.66 -11.85
N ASN A 73 -6.14 -4.94 -10.74
CA ASN A 73 -7.17 -3.91 -10.63
C ASN A 73 -6.81 -2.67 -11.45
N ILE A 74 -5.54 -2.29 -11.49
CA ILE A 74 -5.04 -1.23 -12.38
C ILE A 74 -5.28 -1.61 -13.84
N VAL A 75 -4.94 -2.83 -14.25
CA VAL A 75 -5.16 -3.30 -15.62
C VAL A 75 -6.65 -3.29 -15.96
N LYS A 76 -7.50 -3.84 -15.08
CA LYS A 76 -8.95 -3.83 -15.27
C LYS A 76 -9.51 -2.42 -15.42
N LYS A 77 -8.94 -1.44 -14.72
CA LYS A 77 -9.39 -0.05 -14.75
C LYS A 77 -8.95 0.70 -16.01
N PHE A 78 -7.70 0.52 -16.43
CA PHE A 78 -7.06 1.38 -17.44
C PHE A 78 -6.84 0.68 -18.80
N ASN A 79 -7.07 -0.62 -18.90
CA ASN A 79 -7.06 -1.31 -20.17
C ASN A 79 -8.31 -0.92 -21.00
N LYS A 80 -8.09 -0.13 -22.06
CA LYS A 80 -9.15 0.30 -22.98
C LYS A 80 -9.70 -0.86 -23.82
N SER A 81 -8.87 -1.86 -24.11
CA SER A 81 -9.30 -3.07 -24.80
C SER A 81 -9.97 -3.96 -23.77
N LYS A 82 -11.30 -4.08 -23.76
CA LYS A 82 -12.07 -4.89 -22.79
C LYS A 82 -11.70 -6.40 -22.76
N LYS A 83 -10.65 -6.81 -23.48
CA LYS A 83 -10.07 -8.14 -23.46
C LYS A 83 -9.24 -8.33 -22.19
N PRO A 84 -9.30 -9.51 -21.56
CA PRO A 84 -8.40 -9.86 -20.47
C PRO A 84 -6.94 -9.72 -20.91
N LEU A 85 -6.14 -9.03 -20.10
CA LEU A 85 -4.72 -8.82 -20.35
C LEU A 85 -3.95 -9.12 -19.08
N ARG A 86 -2.86 -9.87 -19.20
CA ARG A 86 -2.00 -10.16 -18.04
C ARG A 86 -1.32 -8.85 -17.60
N PRO A 87 -1.16 -8.61 -16.29
CA PRO A 87 -0.58 -7.35 -15.82
C PRO A 87 0.79 -7.07 -16.42
N ARG A 88 1.67 -8.07 -16.49
CA ARG A 88 2.99 -7.93 -17.13
C ARG A 88 2.90 -7.40 -18.57
N ASP A 89 2.00 -7.95 -19.38
CA ASP A 89 1.84 -7.53 -20.77
C ASP A 89 1.28 -6.10 -20.87
N PHE A 90 0.39 -5.73 -19.96
CA PHE A 90 -0.13 -4.37 -19.85
C PHE A 90 0.99 -3.37 -19.55
N PHE A 91 1.78 -3.62 -18.49
CA PHE A 91 2.85 -2.72 -18.08
C PHE A 91 3.96 -2.60 -19.13
N ILE A 92 4.26 -3.67 -19.87
CA ILE A 92 5.31 -3.63 -20.90
C ILE A 92 4.82 -2.95 -22.19
N LYS A 93 3.59 -3.24 -22.65
CA LYS A 93 3.14 -2.86 -24.00
C LYS A 93 2.28 -1.61 -24.06
N TYR A 94 1.56 -1.30 -22.98
CA TYR A 94 0.51 -0.27 -22.99
C TYR A 94 0.70 0.81 -21.93
N TYR A 95 1.52 0.56 -20.91
CA TYR A 95 1.80 1.52 -19.86
C TYR A 95 2.92 2.48 -20.27
N ASN A 96 2.55 3.69 -20.67
CA ASN A 96 3.47 4.75 -21.05
C ASN A 96 3.32 5.98 -20.12
N GLU A 97 4.22 6.93 -20.27
CA GLU A 97 4.27 8.16 -19.47
C GLU A 97 2.97 8.97 -19.56
N GLU A 98 2.38 9.07 -20.76
CA GLU A 98 1.11 9.79 -20.94
C GLU A 98 -0.03 9.16 -20.13
N LEU A 99 -0.18 7.82 -20.18
CA LEU A 99 -1.17 7.09 -19.40
C LEU A 99 -0.89 7.23 -17.89
N HIS A 100 0.38 7.17 -17.50
CA HIS A 100 0.80 7.35 -16.11
C HIS A 100 0.36 8.72 -15.59
N GLU A 101 0.85 9.80 -16.20
CA GLU A 101 0.66 11.16 -15.71
C GLU A 101 -0.79 11.64 -15.83
N LYS A 102 -1.48 11.36 -16.94
CA LYS A 102 -2.83 11.88 -17.17
C LYS A 102 -3.92 11.11 -16.44
N HIS A 103 -3.69 9.82 -16.12
CA HIS A 103 -4.77 8.94 -15.67
C HIS A 103 -4.42 8.13 -14.42
N VAL A 104 -3.30 7.41 -14.42
CA VAL A 104 -3.00 6.44 -13.35
C VAL A 104 -2.53 7.15 -12.09
N ARG A 105 -1.61 8.10 -12.21
CA ARG A 105 -1.07 8.86 -11.08
C ARG A 105 -2.17 9.67 -10.35
N PRO A 106 -3.01 10.48 -11.03
CA PRO A 106 -4.12 11.17 -10.37
C PRO A 106 -5.12 10.22 -9.68
N TYR A 107 -5.30 9.02 -10.24
CA TYR A 107 -6.15 8.00 -9.64
C TYR A 107 -5.58 7.47 -8.32
N ILE A 108 -4.27 7.19 -8.30
CA ILE A 108 -3.54 6.70 -7.12
C ILE A 108 -3.47 7.80 -6.06
N GLU A 109 -3.03 9.00 -6.40
CA GLU A 109 -2.86 10.11 -5.46
C GLU A 109 -4.17 10.47 -4.74
N LYS A 110 -5.29 10.52 -5.47
CA LYS A 110 -6.63 10.76 -4.86
C LYS A 110 -7.01 9.71 -3.82
N ARG A 111 -6.53 8.47 -3.96
CA ARG A 111 -6.77 7.39 -2.99
C ARG A 111 -5.78 7.44 -1.85
N LEU A 112 -4.51 7.70 -2.14
CA LEU A 112 -3.48 7.87 -1.12
C LEU A 112 -3.86 8.97 -0.12
N VAL A 113 -4.41 10.09 -0.56
CA VAL A 113 -4.93 11.14 0.34
C VAL A 113 -5.98 10.57 1.31
N LYS A 114 -6.96 9.82 0.80
CA LYS A 114 -8.01 9.20 1.64
C LYS A 114 -7.46 8.15 2.59
N ILE A 115 -6.46 7.38 2.14
CA ILE A 115 -5.78 6.36 2.95
C ILE A 115 -5.03 7.05 4.09
N LEU A 116 -4.21 8.06 3.78
CA LEU A 116 -3.43 8.80 4.78
C LEU A 116 -4.33 9.49 5.82
N GLU A 117 -5.49 10.01 5.42
CA GLU A 117 -6.48 10.55 6.37
C GLU A 117 -7.02 9.48 7.33
N LYS A 118 -7.24 8.25 6.85
CA LYS A 118 -7.70 7.11 7.65
C LYS A 118 -6.61 6.46 8.50
N LEU A 119 -5.34 6.69 8.17
CA LEU A 119 -4.18 6.18 8.91
C LEU A 119 -3.77 7.07 10.08
N LYS A 120 -4.42 8.22 10.29
CA LYS A 120 -4.11 9.09 11.42
C LYS A 120 -4.21 8.33 12.74
N GLY A 121 -3.17 8.41 13.56
CA GLY A 121 -3.06 7.70 14.83
C GLY A 121 -2.71 6.22 14.72
N LYS A 122 -2.60 5.66 13.51
CA LYS A 122 -2.11 4.30 13.28
C LYS A 122 -0.60 4.31 13.05
N GLU A 123 0.07 3.23 13.43
CA GLU A 123 1.50 3.07 13.18
C GLU A 123 1.76 2.84 11.69
N LEU A 124 2.76 3.53 11.16
CA LEU A 124 3.23 3.39 9.79
C LEU A 124 4.72 3.09 9.81
N PHE A 125 5.16 2.19 8.95
CA PHE A 125 6.57 1.85 8.77
C PHE A 125 7.01 2.17 7.33
N LEU A 126 8.31 2.30 7.12
CA LEU A 126 8.94 2.26 5.81
C LEU A 126 9.48 0.85 5.59
N ALA A 127 9.17 0.24 4.45
CA ALA A 127 9.73 -1.04 4.08
C ALA A 127 11.22 -0.90 3.71
N GLY A 128 12.03 -1.83 4.22
CA GLY A 128 13.45 -1.95 3.93
C GLY A 128 13.73 -2.93 2.79
N LYS A 129 14.96 -3.45 2.76
CA LYS A 129 15.34 -4.55 1.87
C LYS A 129 14.72 -5.87 2.34
N ASP A 130 14.78 -6.88 1.49
CA ASP A 130 14.47 -8.28 1.82
C ASP A 130 13.08 -8.49 2.44
N SER A 131 12.09 -7.74 1.96
CA SER A 131 10.70 -7.81 2.43
C SER A 131 10.51 -7.49 3.91
N ASN A 132 11.42 -6.69 4.51
CA ASN A 132 11.24 -6.18 5.86
C ASN A 132 10.26 -5.00 5.87
N HIS A 133 9.00 -5.26 6.23
CA HIS A 133 7.94 -4.25 6.24
C HIS A 133 7.91 -3.39 7.51
N THR A 134 8.80 -3.64 8.49
CA THR A 134 8.89 -2.92 9.75
C THR A 134 10.28 -2.29 9.96
N HIS A 135 11.00 -2.02 8.87
CA HIS A 135 12.40 -1.58 8.91
C HIS A 135 12.61 -0.25 9.67
N LEU A 136 11.79 0.75 9.38
CA LEU A 136 11.85 2.05 10.06
C LEU A 136 10.44 2.49 10.42
N ARG A 137 10.18 2.74 11.71
CA ARG A 137 8.93 3.35 12.15
C ARG A 137 8.87 4.80 11.68
N LEU A 138 7.75 5.18 11.08
CA LEU A 138 7.46 6.54 10.64
C LEU A 138 6.46 7.19 11.61
N GLU A 139 6.55 8.51 11.71
CA GLU A 139 5.58 9.34 12.41
C GLU A 139 4.74 10.08 11.38
N ILE A 140 3.42 10.02 11.53
CA ILE A 140 2.49 10.82 10.72
C ILE A 140 2.19 12.09 11.52
N PRO A 141 2.62 13.28 11.05
CA PRO A 141 2.34 14.52 11.77
C PRO A 141 0.84 14.78 11.89
N GLU A 142 0.40 15.28 13.04
CA GLU A 142 -1.00 15.61 13.29
C GLU A 142 -1.47 16.82 12.46
N SER A 143 -0.57 17.79 12.26
CA SER A 143 -0.81 18.99 11.48
C SER A 143 -0.52 18.77 10.00
N LYS A 144 -1.39 19.29 9.13
CA LYS A 144 -1.14 19.31 7.68
C LYS A 144 0.13 20.11 7.37
N ALA A 145 0.91 19.62 6.41
CA ALA A 145 1.99 20.41 5.84
C ALA A 145 1.43 21.69 5.21
N SER A 146 2.09 22.82 5.47
CA SER A 146 1.79 24.10 4.82
C SER A 146 2.96 24.49 3.91
N ILE A 147 2.64 25.11 2.77
CA ILE A 147 3.64 25.62 1.84
C ILE A 147 3.66 27.14 2.00
N LEU A 148 4.83 27.69 2.30
CA LEU A 148 5.05 29.13 2.40
C LEU A 148 5.82 29.61 1.17
N PHE A 149 5.13 30.30 0.25
CA PHE A 149 5.77 30.90 -0.91
C PHE A 149 6.35 32.27 -0.56
N HIS A 150 7.65 32.45 -0.77
CA HIS A 150 8.31 33.75 -0.70
C HIS A 150 8.66 34.21 -2.11
N PHE A 151 7.89 35.16 -2.63
CA PHE A 151 8.22 35.83 -3.88
C PHE A 151 9.11 37.03 -3.56
N ARG A 152 10.36 37.01 -4.01
CA ARG A 152 11.24 38.19 -4.02
C ARG A 152 10.99 38.95 -5.33
N ARG A 153 10.81 40.27 -5.23
CA ARG A 153 10.77 41.18 -6.38
C ARG A 153 12.18 41.49 -6.86
#